data_AF-A0A373G3U3-F1
#
_entry.id   AF-A0A373G3U3-F1
#
_cell.length_a   1.000
_cell.length_b   1.000
_cell.length_c   1.000
_cell.angle_alpha   90.00
_cell.angle_beta   90.00
_cell.angle_gamma   90.00
#
_symmetry.space_group_name_H-M   'P 1'
#
loop_
_entity.id
_entity.type
_entity.pdbx_description
1 polymer ?
#
loop_
_entity_poly.entity_id
_entity_poly.type
_entity_poly.pdbx_seq_one_letter_code
_entity_poly.pdbx_strand_id
1 'polypeptide(L)'
;MAREKRIKEIRKSYAIIGEGITEFFYFDGFRNVEKDLLKKFNVTLKPDKPKHPDYSDIITKAQSLLAKEFDVVFCLIDMDYINADNVRKQAYDKEKSSCIKAYKNEIYFIESNPAFEFWLLLHFVFTDRQFRNCNEVITELKKNGRLEKYEKSIEYFSKNNLYLQLKEKLESAINHARSISIDINNPHTSYSRVFEVFEELLQKR
;
A
#
# COMPACT_ATOMS: atom_id res chain seq x y z
N MET A 1 -14.79 28.61 37.42
CA MET A 1 -13.98 28.43 36.19
C MET A 1 -14.49 27.17 35.48
N ALA A 2 -15.25 27.33 34.41
CA ALA A 2 -15.75 26.19 33.64
C ALA A 2 -14.57 25.54 32.90
N ARG A 3 -14.37 24.24 33.09
CA ARG A 3 -13.40 23.44 32.35
C ARG A 3 -13.85 23.42 30.89
N GLU A 4 -13.14 24.13 30.02
CA GLU A 4 -13.29 23.98 28.58
C GLU A 4 -13.20 22.49 28.23
N LYS A 5 -14.29 21.93 27.70
CA LYS A 5 -14.28 20.60 27.11
C LYS A 5 -13.36 20.69 25.88
N ARG A 6 -12.10 20.31 26.03
CA ARG A 6 -11.25 19.97 24.88
C ARG A 6 -12.04 18.96 24.05
N ILE A 7 -12.43 19.35 22.84
CA ILE A 7 -12.94 18.43 21.83
C ILE A 7 -11.80 17.45 21.59
N LYS A 8 -11.94 16.24 22.12
CA LYS A 8 -10.94 15.19 21.94
C LYS A 8 -11.10 14.74 20.50
N GLU A 9 -10.11 15.02 19.65
CA GLU A 9 -10.09 14.49 18.30
C GLU A 9 -10.25 12.97 18.36
N ILE A 10 -11.27 12.47 17.66
CA ILE A 10 -11.57 11.04 17.62
C ILE A 10 -10.43 10.37 16.83
N ARG A 11 -9.82 9.36 17.45
CA ARG A 11 -8.75 8.57 16.84
C ARG A 11 -9.30 7.86 15.61
N LYS A 12 -8.76 8.15 14.43
CA LYS A 12 -9.23 7.56 13.18
C LYS A 12 -8.64 6.16 12.98
N SER A 13 -9.46 5.18 12.65
CA SER A 13 -9.07 3.79 12.44
C SER A 13 -8.95 3.46 10.94
N TYR A 14 -7.84 2.84 10.58
CA TYR A 14 -7.49 2.47 9.22
C TYR A 14 -7.23 0.97 9.14
N ALA A 15 -7.77 0.32 8.11
CA ALA A 15 -7.35 -1.01 7.71
C ALA A 15 -6.53 -0.96 6.42
N ILE A 16 -5.61 -1.91 6.28
CA ILE A 16 -4.89 -2.17 5.03
C ILE A 16 -5.17 -3.60 4.64
N ILE A 17 -5.62 -3.80 3.41
CA ILE A 17 -5.83 -5.11 2.82
C ILE A 17 -5.03 -5.18 1.51
N GLY A 18 -4.40 -6.31 1.25
CA GLY A 18 -3.63 -6.57 0.03
C GLY A 18 -3.75 -8.02 -0.39
N GLU A 19 -3.25 -8.32 -1.59
CA GLU A 19 -3.29 -9.65 -2.19
C GLU A 19 -2.25 -10.57 -1.54
N GLY A 20 -1.07 -10.02 -1.23
CA GLY A 20 0.11 -10.77 -0.83
C GLY A 20 0.52 -10.63 0.63
N ILE A 21 1.47 -11.50 1.01
CA ILE A 21 2.12 -11.46 2.33
C ILE A 21 3.10 -10.29 2.47
N THR A 22 3.66 -9.79 1.37
CA THR A 22 4.65 -8.71 1.38
C THR A 22 4.06 -7.43 1.98
N GLU A 23 2.86 -7.07 1.52
CA GLU A 23 2.09 -5.90 1.94
C GLU A 23 1.76 -5.98 3.43
N PHE A 24 1.26 -7.14 3.87
CA PHE A 24 0.98 -7.40 5.27
C PHE A 24 2.22 -7.20 6.14
N PHE A 25 3.35 -7.85 5.81
CA PHE A 25 4.56 -7.75 6.63
C PHE A 25 5.19 -6.35 6.59
N TYR A 26 5.12 -5.65 5.46
CA TYR A 26 5.58 -4.26 5.37
C TYR A 26 4.76 -3.35 6.30
N PHE A 27 3.44 -3.35 6.19
CA PHE A 27 2.61 -2.45 7.00
C PHE A 27 2.47 -2.91 8.46
N ASP A 28 2.59 -4.20 8.76
CA ASP A 28 2.66 -4.69 10.14
C ASP A 28 3.95 -4.22 10.80
N GLY A 29 5.07 -4.30 10.06
CA GLY A 29 6.35 -3.72 10.43
C GLY A 29 6.24 -2.21 10.70
N PHE A 30 5.65 -1.44 9.77
CA PHE A 30 5.38 0.00 9.95
C PHE A 30 4.58 0.28 11.21
N ARG A 31 3.44 -0.40 11.38
CA ARG A 31 2.58 -0.25 12.56
C ARG A 31 3.34 -0.50 13.86
N ASN A 32 4.21 -1.51 13.87
CA ASN A 32 4.93 -1.93 15.07
C ASN A 32 6.12 -1.03 15.39
N VAL A 33 6.85 -0.56 14.37
CA VAL A 33 8.04 0.29 14.52
C VAL A 33 7.65 1.76 14.77
N GLU A 34 6.60 2.26 14.12
CA GLU A 34 6.19 3.67 14.16
C GLU A 34 5.02 3.95 15.12
N LYS A 35 4.89 3.17 16.20
CA LYS A 35 3.76 3.29 17.15
C LYS A 35 3.59 4.70 17.69
N ASP A 36 4.69 5.38 18.03
CA ASP A 36 4.62 6.73 18.61
C ASP A 36 4.31 7.79 17.56
N LEU A 37 4.74 7.58 16.32
CA LEU A 37 4.32 8.39 15.18
C LEU A 37 2.80 8.26 14.96
N LEU A 38 2.28 7.03 14.90
CA LEU A 38 0.84 6.79 14.74
C LEU A 38 0.02 7.35 15.90
N LYS A 39 0.52 7.29 17.14
CA LYS A 39 -0.12 7.96 18.29
C LYS A 39 -0.11 9.47 18.14
N LYS A 40 1.00 10.07 17.69
CA LYS A 40 1.13 11.51 17.47
C LYS A 40 0.12 12.03 16.46
N PHE A 41 -0.15 11.26 15.40
CA PHE A 41 -1.17 11.58 14.40
C PHE A 41 -2.58 11.06 14.74
N ASN A 42 -2.77 10.50 15.94
CA ASN A 42 -4.05 9.96 16.40
C ASN A 42 -4.68 8.93 15.44
N VAL A 43 -3.85 7.99 14.97
CA VAL A 43 -4.18 6.95 14.00
C VAL A 43 -4.10 5.55 14.62
N THR A 44 -5.11 4.70 14.39
CA THR A 44 -4.98 3.24 14.50
C THR A 44 -4.82 2.64 13.11
N LEU A 45 -3.84 1.77 12.91
CA LEU A 45 -3.64 1.05 11.65
C LEU A 45 -3.73 -0.46 11.89
N LYS A 46 -4.43 -1.20 11.03
CA LYS A 46 -4.51 -2.66 11.09
C LYS A 46 -4.35 -3.27 9.69
N PRO A 47 -3.18 -3.81 9.35
CA PRO A 47 -3.02 -4.68 8.20
C PRO A 47 -3.78 -5.99 8.42
N ASP A 48 -4.58 -6.40 7.45
CA ASP A 48 -5.25 -7.70 7.44
C ASP A 48 -4.34 -8.75 6.82
N LYS A 49 -4.44 -9.99 7.30
CA LYS A 49 -3.66 -11.09 6.73
C LYS A 49 -4.22 -11.44 5.34
N PRO A 50 -3.36 -11.62 4.32
CA PRO A 50 -3.82 -11.94 2.98
C PRO A 50 -4.55 -13.29 2.99
N LYS A 51 -5.79 -13.26 2.52
CA LYS A 51 -6.65 -14.43 2.30
C LYS A 51 -7.54 -14.24 1.06
N HIS A 52 -7.15 -13.31 0.19
CA HIS A 52 -7.94 -12.86 -0.94
C HIS A 52 -7.29 -13.35 -2.23
N PRO A 53 -8.00 -14.14 -3.04
CA PRO A 53 -7.49 -14.64 -4.31
C PRO A 53 -7.47 -13.58 -5.41
N ASP A 54 -8.28 -12.51 -5.32
CA ASP A 54 -8.34 -11.43 -6.31
C ASP A 54 -8.80 -10.07 -5.74
N TYR A 55 -8.85 -9.05 -6.61
CA TYR A 55 -9.26 -7.69 -6.27
C TYR A 55 -10.73 -7.56 -5.86
N SER A 56 -11.64 -8.40 -6.35
CA SER A 56 -13.07 -8.33 -6.03
C SER A 56 -13.31 -8.82 -4.59
N ASP A 57 -12.57 -9.83 -4.15
CA ASP A 57 -12.56 -10.26 -2.75
C ASP A 57 -11.98 -9.19 -1.82
N ILE A 58 -10.96 -8.46 -2.27
CA ILE A 58 -10.42 -7.29 -1.55
C ILE A 58 -11.51 -6.21 -1.40
N ILE A 59 -12.23 -5.86 -2.48
CA ILE A 59 -13.29 -4.85 -2.42
C ILE A 59 -14.40 -5.27 -1.45
N THR A 60 -14.87 -6.51 -1.54
CA THR A 60 -15.91 -7.05 -0.66
C THR A 60 -15.47 -7.02 0.81
N LYS A 61 -14.21 -7.37 1.06
CA LYS A 61 -13.62 -7.30 2.40
C LYS A 61 -13.53 -5.86 2.90
N ALA A 62 -13.13 -4.90 2.06
CA ALA A 62 -13.04 -3.48 2.44
C ALA A 62 -14.39 -2.96 2.93
N GLN A 63 -15.46 -3.23 2.17
CA GLN A 63 -16.82 -2.85 2.54
C GLN A 63 -17.24 -3.46 3.89
N SER A 64 -16.90 -4.74 4.12
CA SER A 64 -17.19 -5.40 5.40
C SER A 64 -16.43 -4.79 6.58
N LEU A 65 -15.18 -4.37 6.36
CA LEU A 65 -14.34 -3.75 7.40
C LEU A 65 -14.85 -2.35 7.77
N LEU A 66 -15.22 -1.53 6.78
CA LEU A 66 -15.85 -0.23 7.01
C LEU A 66 -17.16 -0.34 7.79
N ALA A 67 -18.03 -1.30 7.42
CA ALA A 67 -19.31 -1.47 8.09
C ALA A 67 -19.18 -1.91 9.58
N LYS A 68 -18.01 -2.36 10.02
CA LYS A 68 -17.79 -2.93 11.36
C LYS A 68 -17.05 -2.00 12.30
N GLU A 69 -15.80 -1.65 11.97
CA GLU A 69 -14.87 -1.07 12.96
C GLU A 69 -13.85 -0.06 12.39
N PHE A 70 -13.82 0.15 11.07
CA PHE A 70 -12.84 1.03 10.42
C PHE A 70 -13.47 2.27 9.81
N ASP A 71 -12.81 3.42 9.97
CA ASP A 71 -13.20 4.67 9.30
C ASP A 71 -12.71 4.71 7.85
N VAL A 72 -11.55 4.10 7.58
CA VAL A 72 -10.92 4.07 6.25
C VAL A 72 -10.29 2.70 5.97
N VAL A 73 -10.35 2.26 4.72
CA VAL A 73 -9.67 1.05 4.23
C VAL A 73 -8.82 1.38 3.00
N PHE A 74 -7.55 0.98 3.03
CA PHE A 74 -6.69 0.97 1.85
C PHE A 74 -6.66 -0.43 1.23
N CYS A 75 -7.03 -0.51 -0.04
CA CYS A 75 -6.92 -1.68 -0.88
C CYS A 75 -5.62 -1.60 -1.69
N LEU A 76 -4.60 -2.34 -1.29
CA LEU A 76 -3.37 -2.50 -2.06
C LEU A 76 -3.62 -3.49 -3.19
N ILE A 77 -3.41 -3.06 -4.42
CA ILE A 77 -3.71 -3.84 -5.63
C ILE A 77 -2.46 -3.96 -6.50
N ASP A 78 -2.12 -5.18 -6.87
CA ASP A 78 -1.07 -5.46 -7.83
C ASP A 78 -1.69 -5.45 -9.24
N MET A 79 -1.10 -4.66 -10.13
CA MET A 79 -1.71 -4.37 -11.44
C MET A 79 -1.28 -5.36 -12.53
N ASP A 80 -0.28 -6.21 -12.31
CA ASP A 80 0.22 -7.13 -13.33
C ASP A 80 -0.83 -8.14 -13.79
N TYR A 81 -1.55 -8.78 -12.87
CA TYR A 81 -2.65 -9.68 -13.19
C TYR A 81 -3.79 -8.92 -13.88
N ILE A 82 -4.15 -7.73 -13.39
CA ILE A 82 -5.24 -6.93 -13.96
C ILE A 82 -4.92 -6.47 -15.38
N ASN A 83 -3.71 -5.97 -15.63
CA ASN A 83 -3.28 -5.42 -16.92
C ASN A 83 -2.96 -6.52 -17.95
N ALA A 84 -2.80 -7.78 -17.54
CA ALA A 84 -2.55 -8.89 -18.45
C ALA A 84 -3.77 -9.25 -19.32
N ASP A 85 -4.97 -8.79 -18.98
CA ASP A 85 -6.20 -9.06 -19.74
C ASP A 85 -7.11 -7.82 -19.80
N ASN A 86 -7.46 -7.39 -21.01
CA ASN A 86 -8.26 -6.17 -21.21
C ASN A 86 -9.69 -6.27 -20.66
N VAL A 87 -10.29 -7.46 -20.66
CA VAL A 87 -11.64 -7.67 -20.12
C VAL A 87 -11.59 -7.56 -18.60
N ARG A 88 -10.57 -8.16 -17.96
CA ARG A 88 -10.30 -8.03 -16.52
C ARG A 88 -10.03 -6.58 -16.13
N LYS A 89 -9.19 -5.86 -16.89
CA LYS A 89 -8.91 -4.45 -16.66
C LYS A 89 -10.18 -3.60 -16.68
N GLN A 90 -11.06 -3.80 -17.68
CA GLN A 90 -12.33 -3.09 -17.76
C GLN A 90 -13.28 -3.43 -16.60
N ALA A 91 -13.33 -4.70 -16.19
CA ALA A 91 -14.13 -5.13 -15.03
C ALA A 91 -13.63 -4.46 -13.74
N TYR A 92 -12.32 -4.52 -13.49
CA TYR A 92 -11.66 -3.84 -12.38
C TYR A 92 -11.97 -2.34 -12.36
N ASP A 93 -11.81 -1.64 -13.49
CA ASP A 93 -12.03 -0.19 -13.56
C ASP A 93 -13.49 0.18 -13.27
N LYS A 94 -14.45 -0.65 -13.71
CA LYS A 94 -15.87 -0.47 -13.41
C LYS A 94 -16.17 -0.69 -11.92
N GLU A 95 -15.63 -1.74 -11.32
CA GLU A 95 -15.80 -2.05 -9.89
C GLU A 95 -15.15 -0.98 -9.01
N LYS A 96 -13.90 -0.62 -9.30
CA LYS A 96 -13.16 0.48 -8.65
C LYS A 96 -13.96 1.78 -8.71
N SER A 97 -14.41 2.19 -9.89
CA SER A 97 -15.16 3.43 -10.07
C SER A 97 -16.48 3.43 -9.29
N SER A 98 -17.19 2.31 -9.30
CA SER A 98 -18.44 2.15 -8.54
C SER A 98 -18.20 2.20 -7.03
N CYS A 99 -17.14 1.56 -6.56
CA CYS A 99 -16.74 1.54 -5.16
C CYS A 99 -16.33 2.93 -4.67
N ILE A 100 -15.47 3.64 -5.41
CA ILE A 100 -15.04 5.02 -5.06
C ILE A 100 -16.23 5.97 -5.00
N LYS A 101 -17.20 5.81 -5.90
CA LYS A 101 -18.43 6.63 -5.90
C LYS A 101 -19.28 6.38 -4.65
N ALA A 102 -19.35 5.14 -4.18
CA ALA A 102 -20.16 4.74 -3.02
C ALA A 102 -19.48 5.07 -1.68
N TYR A 103 -18.15 4.93 -1.60
CA TYR A 103 -17.36 5.02 -0.35
C TYR A 103 -16.29 6.11 -0.42
N LYS A 104 -16.72 7.31 -0.81
CA LYS A 104 -15.83 8.44 -1.06
C LYS A 104 -15.06 8.80 0.21
N ASN A 105 -13.73 8.87 0.09
CA ASN A 105 -12.79 9.14 1.19
C ASN A 105 -12.76 8.07 2.31
N GLU A 106 -13.42 6.93 2.10
CA GLU A 106 -13.50 5.81 3.05
C GLU A 106 -12.78 4.57 2.49
N ILE A 107 -12.88 4.29 1.18
CA ILE A 107 -12.09 3.25 0.51
C ILE A 107 -11.13 3.88 -0.49
N TYR A 108 -9.84 3.55 -0.38
CA TYR A 108 -8.79 3.99 -1.30
C TYR A 108 -8.20 2.79 -2.02
N PHE A 109 -8.04 2.90 -3.34
CA PHE A 109 -7.33 1.92 -4.16
C PHE A 109 -5.90 2.39 -4.37
N ILE A 110 -4.96 1.63 -3.82
CA ILE A 110 -3.54 1.93 -3.80
C ILE A 110 -2.83 0.94 -4.73
N GLU A 111 -2.69 1.35 -5.98
CA GLU A 111 -2.22 0.48 -7.07
C GLU A 111 -0.70 0.50 -7.20
N SER A 112 -0.10 -0.67 -7.46
CA SER A 112 1.30 -0.80 -7.87
C SER A 112 1.42 -1.61 -9.16
N ASN A 113 2.17 -1.10 -10.13
CA ASN A 113 2.41 -1.76 -11.41
C ASN A 113 3.93 -1.98 -11.60
N PRO A 114 4.40 -3.23 -11.79
CA PRO A 114 3.60 -4.44 -11.88
C PRO A 114 3.04 -4.94 -10.54
N ALA A 115 3.75 -4.71 -9.42
CA ALA A 115 3.39 -5.25 -8.11
C ALA A 115 3.96 -4.39 -6.97
N PHE A 116 3.56 -4.68 -5.73
CA PHE A 116 4.02 -3.99 -4.52
C PHE A 116 5.55 -4.00 -4.36
N GLU A 117 6.25 -5.01 -4.87
CA GLU A 117 7.72 -5.04 -4.85
C GLU A 117 8.36 -3.83 -5.57
N PHE A 118 7.62 -3.17 -6.48
CA PHE A 118 8.09 -1.93 -7.11
C PHE A 118 8.21 -0.80 -6.08
N TRP A 119 7.28 -0.70 -5.13
CA TRP A 119 7.40 0.21 -3.99
C TRP A 119 8.66 -0.06 -3.17
N LEU A 120 9.00 -1.33 -2.94
CA LEU A 120 10.22 -1.69 -2.22
C LEU A 120 11.48 -1.24 -2.97
N LEU A 121 11.50 -1.40 -4.30
CA LEU A 121 12.62 -0.95 -5.14
C LEU A 121 12.82 0.58 -5.06
N LEU A 122 11.73 1.34 -5.03
CA LEU A 122 11.76 2.80 -4.97
C LEU A 122 12.41 3.34 -3.68
N HIS A 123 12.56 2.55 -2.62
CA HIS A 123 13.34 2.96 -1.46
C HIS A 123 14.83 3.16 -1.80
N PHE A 124 15.35 2.48 -2.82
CA PHE A 124 16.77 2.51 -3.14
C PHE A 124 17.11 3.37 -4.34
N VAL A 125 16.20 3.46 -5.31
CA VAL A 125 16.51 4.05 -6.60
C VAL A 125 15.26 4.65 -7.23
N PHE A 126 15.40 5.85 -7.81
CA PHE A 126 14.43 6.35 -8.76
C PHE A 126 14.54 5.56 -10.06
N THR A 127 13.42 5.02 -10.54
CA THR A 127 13.36 4.35 -11.83
C THR A 127 11.98 4.52 -12.45
N ASP A 128 11.95 4.88 -13.73
CA ASP A 128 10.78 4.91 -14.60
C ASP A 128 10.82 3.79 -15.66
N ARG A 129 11.85 2.93 -15.58
CA ARG A 129 11.97 1.71 -16.38
C ARG A 129 10.69 0.87 -16.27
N GLN A 130 10.24 0.37 -17.42
CA GLN A 130 9.16 -0.60 -17.51
C GLN A 130 9.62 -1.99 -17.05
N PHE A 131 8.86 -2.60 -16.15
CA PHE A 131 9.02 -3.98 -15.71
C PHE A 131 7.80 -4.79 -16.14
N ARG A 132 8.04 -5.97 -16.73
CA ARG A 132 6.95 -6.79 -17.29
C ARG A 132 6.13 -7.51 -16.22
N ASN A 133 6.74 -7.81 -15.08
CA ASN A 133 6.14 -8.57 -13.98
C ASN A 133 6.92 -8.36 -12.68
N CYS A 134 6.35 -8.84 -11.57
CA CYS A 134 6.97 -8.80 -10.25
C CYS A 134 8.40 -9.41 -10.22
N ASN A 135 8.67 -10.50 -10.96
CA ASN A 135 9.98 -11.16 -10.91
C ASN A 135 11.12 -10.29 -11.46
N GLU A 136 10.86 -9.50 -12.51
CA GLU A 136 11.85 -8.53 -13.02
C GLU A 136 12.16 -7.45 -11.98
N VAL A 137 11.15 -6.98 -11.24
CA VAL A 137 11.33 -6.03 -10.13
C VAL A 137 12.14 -6.67 -9.00
N ILE A 138 11.83 -7.90 -8.61
CA ILE A 138 12.57 -8.63 -7.57
C ILE A 138 14.04 -8.82 -7.98
N THR A 139 14.32 -9.11 -9.25
CA THR A 139 15.70 -9.23 -9.75
C THR A 139 16.46 -7.93 -9.57
N GLU A 140 15.83 -6.80 -9.85
CA GLU A 140 16.41 -5.47 -9.65
C GLU A 140 16.54 -5.14 -8.15
N LEU A 141 15.55 -5.48 -7.33
CA LEU A 141 15.52 -5.27 -5.88
C LEU A 141 16.64 -6.02 -5.15
N LYS A 142 17.05 -7.18 -5.67
CA LYS A 142 18.12 -8.03 -5.09
C LYS A 142 19.54 -7.65 -5.51
N LYS A 143 19.73 -6.57 -6.27
CA LYS A 143 21.08 -6.08 -6.59
C LYS A 143 21.83 -5.61 -5.34
N ASN A 144 23.17 -5.65 -5.43
CA ASN A 144 24.09 -5.25 -4.36
C ASN A 144 23.74 -3.86 -3.79
N GLY A 145 23.72 -3.74 -2.47
CA GLY A 145 23.38 -2.50 -1.76
C GLY A 145 21.87 -2.20 -1.65
N ARG A 146 21.00 -3.15 -2.02
CA ARG A 146 19.54 -3.06 -1.88
C ARG A 146 19.01 -4.12 -0.90
N LEU A 147 18.05 -4.95 -1.31
CA LEU A 147 17.55 -6.09 -0.53
C LEU A 147 18.04 -7.42 -1.13
N GLU A 148 19.35 -7.66 -1.07
CA GLU A 148 20.02 -8.81 -1.73
C GLU A 148 19.43 -10.18 -1.37
N LYS A 149 18.97 -10.32 -0.13
CA LYS A 149 18.41 -11.57 0.41
C LYS A 149 16.88 -11.61 0.37
N TYR A 150 16.23 -10.67 -0.32
CA TYR A 150 14.77 -10.63 -0.39
C TYR A 150 14.20 -11.93 -0.95
N GLU A 151 13.18 -12.43 -0.26
CA GLU A 151 12.36 -13.57 -0.68
C GLU A 151 10.91 -13.36 -0.25
N LYS A 152 9.98 -13.69 -1.14
CA LYS A 152 8.53 -13.62 -0.88
C LYS A 152 8.09 -14.86 -0.11
N SER A 153 8.53 -14.99 1.14
CA SER A 153 8.22 -16.15 1.98
C SER A 153 7.96 -15.75 3.42
N ILE A 154 7.08 -16.51 4.09
CA ILE A 154 6.80 -16.32 5.53
C ILE A 154 8.09 -16.48 6.34
N GLU A 155 8.96 -17.43 5.98
CA GLU A 155 10.23 -17.65 6.67
C GLU A 155 11.14 -16.40 6.60
N TYR A 156 11.27 -15.79 5.42
CA TYR A 156 12.05 -14.57 5.26
C TYR A 156 11.49 -13.45 6.13
N PHE A 157 10.18 -13.17 6.05
CA PHE A 157 9.57 -12.06 6.80
C PHE A 157 9.50 -12.31 8.32
N SER A 158 9.49 -13.56 8.76
CA SER A 158 9.55 -13.89 10.19
C SER A 158 10.91 -13.58 10.81
N LYS A 159 11.99 -13.64 10.00
CA LYS A 159 13.36 -13.34 10.43
C LYS A 159 13.79 -11.90 10.12
N ASN A 160 13.10 -11.24 9.19
CA ASN A 160 13.46 -9.93 8.66
C ASN A 160 12.26 -8.99 8.75
N ASN A 161 12.31 -7.99 9.63
CA ASN A 161 11.33 -6.91 9.60
C ASN A 161 11.58 -6.03 8.37
N LEU A 162 10.80 -6.28 7.31
CA LEU A 162 10.95 -5.63 6.02
C LEU A 162 10.89 -4.10 6.13
N TYR A 163 9.89 -3.57 6.84
CA TYR A 163 9.77 -2.12 7.01
C TYR A 163 10.97 -1.52 7.75
N LEU A 164 11.46 -2.18 8.79
CA LEU A 164 12.62 -1.67 9.55
C LEU A 164 13.87 -1.52 8.67
N GLN A 165 14.09 -2.43 7.72
CA GLN A 165 15.22 -2.34 6.76
C GLN A 165 15.08 -1.16 5.79
N LEU A 166 13.85 -0.68 5.59
CA LEU A 166 13.48 0.32 4.59
C LEU A 166 13.17 1.69 5.19
N LYS A 167 12.88 1.77 6.49
CA LYS A 167 12.42 2.96 7.21
C LYS A 167 13.23 4.22 6.90
N GLU A 168 14.56 4.14 7.01
CA GLU A 168 15.45 5.30 6.81
C GLU A 168 15.43 5.83 5.37
N LYS A 169 14.86 5.07 4.43
CA LYS A 169 14.72 5.43 3.02
C LYS A 169 13.26 5.70 2.62
N LEU A 170 12.33 5.72 3.56
CA LEU A 170 10.91 5.93 3.28
C LEU A 170 10.66 7.26 2.55
N GLU A 171 11.29 8.35 2.99
CA GLU A 171 11.15 9.65 2.33
C GLU A 171 11.67 9.62 0.89
N SER A 172 12.78 8.90 0.63
CA SER A 172 13.28 8.68 -0.73
C SER A 172 12.26 7.91 -1.57
N ALA A 173 11.66 6.84 -1.04
CA ALA A 173 10.63 6.07 -1.74
C ALA A 173 9.42 6.93 -2.12
N ILE A 174 8.94 7.76 -1.18
CA ILE A 174 7.83 8.69 -1.41
C ILE A 174 8.18 9.66 -2.55
N ASN A 175 9.36 10.27 -2.50
CA ASN A 175 9.79 11.24 -3.51
C ASN A 175 10.00 10.59 -4.89
N HIS A 176 10.61 9.40 -4.95
CA HIS A 176 10.76 8.65 -6.18
C HIS A 176 9.41 8.28 -6.78
N ALA A 177 8.49 7.74 -5.98
CA ALA A 177 7.15 7.36 -6.44
C ALA A 177 6.34 8.54 -6.98
N ARG A 178 6.35 9.68 -6.27
CA ARG A 178 5.68 10.92 -6.72
C ARG A 178 6.24 11.47 -8.03
N SER A 179 7.53 11.24 -8.28
CA SER A 179 8.21 11.78 -9.47
C SER A 179 7.95 10.97 -10.74
N ILE A 180 7.30 9.80 -10.63
CA ILE A 180 6.97 8.97 -11.79
C ILE A 180 5.78 9.57 -12.52
N SER A 181 5.99 9.93 -13.79
CA SER A 181 4.90 10.31 -14.69
C SER A 181 4.18 9.07 -15.18
N ILE A 182 2.91 8.92 -14.81
CA ILE A 182 2.07 7.79 -15.26
C ILE A 182 1.55 8.09 -16.67
N ASP A 183 2.03 7.35 -17.66
CA ASP A 183 1.40 7.33 -18.98
C ASP A 183 0.20 6.38 -18.96
N ILE A 184 -0.99 6.97 -18.90
CA ILE A 184 -2.28 6.26 -18.89
C ILE A 184 -2.52 5.44 -20.15
N ASN A 185 -1.83 5.74 -21.26
CA ASN A 185 -1.96 4.99 -22.51
C ASN A 185 -1.02 3.79 -22.58
N ASN A 186 -0.05 3.71 -21.65
CA ASN A 186 0.92 2.64 -21.59
C ASN A 186 0.73 1.80 -20.33
N PRO A 187 0.06 0.63 -20.42
CA PRO A 187 -0.18 -0.25 -19.27
C PRO A 187 1.10 -0.87 -18.70
N HIS A 188 2.25 -0.72 -19.38
CA HIS A 188 3.55 -1.20 -18.91
C HIS A 188 4.33 -0.15 -18.11
N THR A 189 3.81 1.08 -17.97
CA THR A 189 4.43 2.10 -17.12
C THR A 189 4.47 1.60 -15.69
N SER A 190 5.66 1.40 -15.14
CA SER A 190 5.80 0.98 -13.75
C SER A 190 5.61 2.15 -12.81
N TYR A 191 4.79 1.97 -11.78
CA TYR A 191 4.46 3.00 -10.79
C TYR A 191 4.04 2.34 -9.48
N SER A 192 4.02 3.11 -8.40
CA SER A 192 3.37 2.70 -7.16
C SER A 192 2.73 3.90 -6.48
N ARG A 193 1.47 3.75 -6.08
CA ARG A 193 0.71 4.76 -5.34
C ARG A 193 0.80 4.58 -3.82
N VAL A 194 1.66 3.68 -3.34
CA VAL A 194 1.76 3.35 -1.91
C VAL A 194 2.13 4.55 -1.04
N PHE A 195 2.81 5.55 -1.60
CA PHE A 195 3.08 6.81 -0.91
C PHE A 195 1.80 7.53 -0.41
N GLU A 196 0.65 7.34 -1.08
CA GLU A 196 -0.64 7.95 -0.70
C GLU A 196 -1.14 7.43 0.66
N VAL A 197 -0.78 6.19 1.03
CA VAL A 197 -1.06 5.65 2.37
C VAL A 197 -0.37 6.51 3.42
N PHE A 198 0.91 6.82 3.21
CA PHE A 198 1.68 7.63 4.15
C PHE A 198 1.20 9.08 4.19
N GLU A 199 0.81 9.63 3.05
CA GLU A 199 0.20 10.97 2.99
C GLU A 199 -1.10 11.02 3.80
N GLU A 200 -2.00 10.06 3.64
CA GLU A 200 -3.26 10.05 4.39
C GLU A 200 -3.06 9.78 5.89
N LEU A 201 -2.13 8.88 6.26
CA LEU A 201 -1.88 8.53 7.66
C LEU A 201 -1.10 9.62 8.42
N LEU A 202 -0.24 10.38 7.74
CA LEU A 202 0.69 11.34 8.35
C LEU A 202 0.36 12.80 8.03
N GLN A 203 -0.83 13.07 7.50
CA GLN A 203 -1.37 14.42 7.37
C GLN A 203 -1.52 15.05 8.77
N LYS A 204 -0.92 16.23 8.98
CA LYS A 204 -1.23 17.06 10.14
C LYS A 204 -2.67 17.55 9.98
N ARG A 205 -3.56 17.11 10.87
CA ARG A 205 -4.89 17.69 11.05
C ARG A 205 -4.83 18.79 12.09
#